data_AF-A0A8T3SRE9-F1
#
_entry.id   AF-A0A8T3SRE9-F1
#
_cell.length_a   1.000
_cell.length_b   1.000
_cell.length_c   1.000
_cell.angle_alpha   90.00
_cell.angle_beta   90.00
_cell.angle_gamma   90.00
#
_symmetry.space_group_name_H-M   'P 1'
#
loop_
_entity.id
_entity.type
_entity.pdbx_description
1 polymer ?
#
loop_
_entity_poly.entity_id
_entity_poly.type
_entity_poly.pdbx_seq_one_letter_code
_entity_poly.pdbx_strand_id
1 'polypeptide(L)'
;TSLLAYFVARRWGWHPVLLGAFITVLLVVDLAFFGANMLKVPDGGWYALAVGGLVFFVMVTWRQGHDVVLSRLRGETELLMLFLSRIARDPPPRVPGAAVFMTNSGECTPPILLHHLEHNQVLHEKVLLLTVQTERIPWVKSAQRLDVKAFGQGFYRVIVRVGFKQNCNLPVALSMAERLDLHIDLDKTTFYIGSETLVPSDEVPGMLLWRERLFAFLSRNAARRTDFYDIPSERVVVMGIQVDL
;
A
#
# COMPACT_ATOMS: atom_id res chain seq x y z
N THR A 1 22.17 18.62 13.48
CA THR A 1 23.30 17.83 13.99
C THR A 1 23.58 18.15 15.45
N SER A 2 23.87 19.40 15.81
CA SER A 2 24.12 19.83 17.20
C SER A 2 23.02 19.47 18.21
N LEU A 3 21.73 19.65 17.85
CA LEU A 3 20.60 19.30 18.73
C LEU A 3 20.48 17.78 18.99
N LEU A 4 20.70 16.95 17.97
CA LEU A 4 20.69 15.49 18.13
C LEU A 4 21.85 15.04 19.04
N ALA A 5 23.04 15.60 18.85
CA ALA A 5 24.22 15.33 19.69
C ALA A 5 23.97 15.69 21.16
N TYR A 6 23.27 16.80 21.44
CA TYR A 6 22.85 17.16 22.79
C TYR A 6 21.93 16.12 23.43
N PHE A 7 20.87 15.72 22.74
CA PHE A 7 19.91 14.76 23.28
C PHE A 7 20.55 13.38 23.52
N VAL A 8 21.42 12.93 22.62
CA VAL A 8 22.14 11.66 22.74
C VAL A 8 23.14 11.69 23.91
N ALA A 9 23.96 12.74 24.01
CA ALA A 9 24.96 12.84 25.08
C ALA A 9 24.34 13.08 26.46
N ARG A 10 23.20 13.79 26.52
CA ARG A 10 22.41 13.93 27.75
C ARG A 10 21.77 12.60 28.19
N ARG A 11 21.36 11.76 27.24
CA ARG A 11 20.87 10.39 27.50
C ARG A 11 21.99 9.46 28.02
N TRP A 12 23.24 9.71 27.64
CA TRP A 12 24.44 8.97 28.07
C TRP A 12 25.15 9.53 29.31
N GLY A 13 24.51 10.46 30.05
CA GLY A 13 24.97 10.89 31.37
C GLY A 13 26.20 11.81 31.38
N TRP A 14 26.49 12.49 30.27
CA TRP A 14 27.61 13.44 30.22
C TRP A 14 27.39 14.63 31.16
N HIS A 15 28.47 15.10 31.79
CA HIS A 15 28.43 16.26 32.69
C HIS A 15 27.93 17.50 31.94
N PRO A 16 26.89 18.22 32.46
CA PRO A 16 26.15 19.22 31.70
C PRO A 16 27.00 20.41 31.23
N VAL A 17 28.05 20.76 31.98
CA VAL A 17 28.98 21.84 31.62
C VAL A 17 29.89 21.47 30.44
N LEU A 18 30.44 20.25 30.46
CA LEU A 18 31.30 19.74 29.38
C LEU A 18 30.50 19.55 28.09
N LEU A 19 29.27 19.06 28.23
CA LEU A 19 28.31 18.95 27.13
C LEU A 19 27.98 20.32 26.53
N GLY A 20 27.69 21.32 27.38
CA GLY A 20 27.40 22.69 26.96
C GLY A 20 28.57 23.34 26.22
N ALA A 21 29.81 23.15 26.70
CA ALA A 21 31.00 23.66 26.03
C ALA A 21 31.21 23.00 24.66
N PHE A 22 31.12 21.67 24.59
CA PHE A 22 31.28 20.92 23.33
C PHE A 22 30.23 21.30 22.29
N ILE A 23 28.96 21.43 22.69
CA ILE A 23 27.88 21.85 21.78
C ILE A 23 28.07 23.29 21.34
N THR A 24 28.51 24.18 22.23
CA THR A 24 28.76 25.57 21.85
C THR A 24 29.79 25.66 20.73
N VAL A 25 30.88 24.91 20.83
CA VAL A 25 31.90 24.85 19.77
C VAL A 25 31.31 24.32 18.46
N LEU A 26 30.54 23.22 18.53
CA LEU A 26 29.93 22.60 17.35
C LEU A 26 28.87 23.52 16.70
N LEU A 27 28.09 24.20 17.54
CA LEU A 27 27.07 25.17 17.12
C LEU A 27 27.71 26.37 16.42
N VAL A 28 28.86 26.87 16.90
CA VAL A 28 29.60 27.96 16.24
C VAL A 28 30.05 27.54 14.83
N VAL A 29 30.57 26.32 14.67
CA VAL A 29 30.94 25.79 13.36
C VAL A 29 29.71 25.65 12.45
N ASP A 30 28.62 25.09 12.96
CA ASP A 30 27.35 24.95 12.23
C ASP A 30 26.80 26.33 11.79
N LEU A 31 26.82 27.33 12.67
CA LEU A 31 26.38 28.70 12.40
C LEU A 31 27.26 29.40 11.37
N ALA A 32 28.58 29.24 11.46
CA ALA A 32 29.51 29.80 10.47
C ALA A 32 29.25 29.18 9.08
N PHE A 33 29.05 27.86 9.02
CA PHE A 33 28.73 27.17 7.78
C PHE A 33 27.36 27.58 7.23
N PHE A 34 26.34 27.68 8.10
CA PHE A 34 25.00 28.15 7.73
C PHE A 34 25.04 29.58 7.18
N GLY A 35 25.76 30.50 7.85
CA GLY A 35 25.96 31.87 7.40
C GLY A 35 26.64 31.93 6.04
N ALA A 36 27.71 31.15 5.84
CA ALA A 36 28.41 31.08 4.55
C ALA A 36 27.53 30.56 3.41
N ASN A 37 26.58 29.66 3.69
CA ASN A 37 25.61 29.18 2.70
C ASN A 37 24.45 30.17 2.49
N MET A 38 23.99 30.86 3.54
CA MET A 38 22.97 31.91 3.42
C MET A 38 23.41 33.05 2.52
N LEU A 39 24.69 33.44 2.57
CA LEU A 39 25.25 34.47 1.69
C LEU A 39 25.20 34.09 0.20
N LYS A 40 25.19 32.78 -0.12
CA LYS A 40 25.07 32.29 -1.50
C LYS A 40 23.63 32.21 -2.00
N VAL A 41 22.64 32.41 -1.13
CA VAL A 41 21.22 32.33 -1.51
C VAL A 41 20.85 33.40 -2.55
N PRO A 42 21.20 34.68 -2.37
CA PRO A 42 20.99 35.72 -3.39
C PRO A 42 21.74 35.44 -4.69
N ASP A 43 22.96 34.88 -4.59
CA ASP A 43 23.85 34.58 -5.72
C ASP A 43 23.46 33.30 -6.51
N GLY A 44 22.27 32.75 -6.27
CA GLY A 44 21.73 31.60 -7.01
C GLY A 44 21.37 30.39 -6.16
N GLY A 45 21.71 30.37 -4.87
CA GLY A 45 21.32 29.29 -3.95
C GLY A 45 19.81 29.21 -3.71
N TRP A 46 19.06 30.29 -3.95
CA TRP A 46 17.60 30.30 -3.86
C TRP A 46 16.95 29.31 -4.83
N TYR A 47 17.55 29.05 -6.00
CA TYR A 47 17.00 28.12 -6.98
C TYR A 47 16.98 26.69 -6.46
N ALA A 48 18.08 26.23 -5.87
CA ALA A 48 18.17 24.89 -5.28
C ALA A 48 17.17 24.72 -4.12
N LEU A 49 17.00 25.76 -3.30
CA LEU A 49 15.99 25.78 -2.23
C LEU A 49 14.56 25.74 -2.78
N ALA A 50 14.27 26.49 -3.85
CA ALA A 50 12.96 26.50 -4.48
C ALA A 50 12.60 25.13 -5.09
N VAL A 51 13.52 24.53 -5.85
CA VAL A 51 13.33 23.19 -6.43
C VAL A 51 13.19 22.14 -5.33
N GLY A 52 14.05 22.18 -4.30
CA GLY A 52 13.95 21.27 -3.16
C GLY A 52 12.63 21.42 -2.41
N GLY A 53 12.19 22.67 -2.20
CA GLY A 53 10.89 22.99 -1.59
C GLY A 53 9.72 22.46 -2.41
N LEU A 54 9.77 22.59 -3.74
CA LEU A 54 8.75 22.06 -4.64
C LEU A 54 8.68 20.53 -4.58
N VAL A 55 9.83 19.84 -4.68
CA VAL A 55 9.88 18.37 -4.59
C VAL A 55 9.40 17.89 -3.23
N PHE A 56 9.85 18.54 -2.15
CA PHE A 56 9.39 18.23 -0.79
C PHE A 56 7.87 18.42 -0.65
N PHE A 57 7.34 19.51 -1.20
CA PHE A 57 5.92 19.80 -1.20
C PHE A 57 5.11 18.71 -1.93
N VAL A 58 5.58 18.26 -3.10
CA VAL A 58 4.97 17.14 -3.84
C VAL A 58 5.04 15.85 -3.02
N MET A 59 6.18 15.52 -2.42
CA MET A 59 6.34 14.31 -1.60
C MET A 59 5.43 14.32 -0.36
N VAL A 60 5.32 15.45 0.33
CA VAL A 60 4.44 15.58 1.50
C VAL A 60 2.97 15.45 1.09
N THR A 61 2.58 16.04 -0.04
CA THR A 61 1.21 15.91 -0.57
C THR A 61 0.92 14.47 -0.99
N TRP A 62 1.86 13.80 -1.64
CA TRP A 62 1.74 12.38 -1.99
C TRP A 62 1.58 11.48 -0.75
N ARG A 63 2.44 11.67 0.26
CA ARG A 63 2.37 10.87 1.50
C ARG A 63 1.04 11.07 2.22
N GLN A 64 0.64 12.32 2.43
CA GLN A 64 -0.62 12.62 3.13
C GLN A 64 -1.84 12.13 2.34
N GLY A 65 -1.83 12.24 1.00
CA GLY A 65 -2.90 11.69 0.17
C GLY A 65 -3.06 10.18 0.32
N HIS A 66 -1.95 9.43 0.33
CA HIS A 66 -2.02 8.00 0.61
C HIS A 66 -2.53 7.68 2.01
N ASP A 67 -2.13 8.44 3.02
CA ASP A 67 -2.60 8.25 4.39
C ASP A 67 -4.13 8.45 4.50
N VAL A 68 -4.66 9.49 3.83
CA VAL A 68 -6.10 9.76 3.76
C VAL A 68 -6.85 8.61 3.08
N VAL A 69 -6.43 8.20 1.88
CA VAL A 69 -7.06 7.08 1.15
C VAL A 69 -7.03 5.79 1.96
N LEU A 70 -5.89 5.46 2.57
CA LEU A 70 -5.76 4.26 3.40
C LEU A 70 -6.69 4.29 4.61
N SER A 71 -6.89 5.46 5.22
CA SER A 71 -7.81 5.63 6.36
C SER A 71 -9.27 5.43 5.96
N ARG A 72 -9.67 5.93 4.77
CA ARG A 72 -11.02 5.76 4.20
C ARG A 72 -11.32 4.30 3.92
N LEU A 73 -10.43 3.64 3.18
CA LEU A 73 -10.56 2.22 2.85
C LEU A 73 -10.62 1.35 4.10
N ARG A 74 -9.86 1.66 5.15
CA ARG A 74 -9.94 0.93 6.43
C ARG A 74 -11.29 1.11 7.14
N GLY A 75 -11.88 2.30 7.06
CA GLY A 75 -13.19 2.59 7.64
C GLY A 75 -14.33 1.77 7.02
N GLU A 76 -14.20 1.38 5.76
CA GLU A 76 -15.19 0.58 5.02
C GLU A 76 -14.95 -0.94 5.12
N THR A 77 -13.83 -1.38 5.72
CA THR A 77 -13.51 -2.81 5.83
C THR A 77 -13.93 -3.40 7.17
N GLU A 78 -14.63 -4.53 7.14
CA GLU A 78 -14.83 -5.38 8.31
C GLU A 78 -13.73 -6.46 8.44
N LEU A 79 -13.59 -7.03 9.65
CA LEU A 79 -12.70 -8.16 9.88
C LEU A 79 -13.17 -9.37 9.08
N LEU A 80 -12.23 -10.08 8.44
CA LEU A 80 -12.54 -11.25 7.63
C LEU A 80 -13.32 -12.31 8.41
N MET A 81 -12.98 -12.51 9.69
CA MET A 81 -13.65 -13.49 10.53
C MET A 81 -15.12 -13.11 10.80
N LEU A 82 -15.44 -11.81 10.91
CA LEU A 82 -16.82 -11.35 11.09
C LEU A 82 -17.63 -11.53 9.81
N PHE A 83 -17.05 -11.17 8.67
CA PHE A 83 -17.64 -11.40 7.35
C PHE A 83 -17.96 -12.88 7.12
N LEU A 84 -16.99 -13.77 7.36
CA LEU A 84 -17.20 -15.22 7.23
C LEU A 84 -18.30 -15.74 8.16
N SER A 85 -18.42 -15.19 9.37
CA SER A 85 -19.50 -15.55 10.30
C SER A 85 -20.88 -15.08 9.82
N ARG A 86 -20.94 -13.94 9.10
CA ARG A 86 -22.16 -13.45 8.46
C ARG A 86 -22.56 -14.36 7.29
N ILE A 87 -21.61 -14.68 6.41
CA ILE A 87 -21.84 -15.59 5.27
C ILE A 87 -22.23 -17.01 5.72
N ALA A 88 -21.71 -17.47 6.87
CA ALA A 88 -22.11 -18.75 7.45
C ALA A 88 -23.59 -18.80 7.83
N ARG A 89 -24.15 -17.66 8.28
CA ARG A 89 -25.53 -17.55 8.76
C ARG A 89 -26.52 -17.37 7.62
N ASP A 90 -26.15 -16.57 6.63
CA ASP A 90 -26.96 -16.30 5.44
C ASP A 90 -26.09 -16.49 4.18
N PRO A 91 -25.97 -17.74 3.70
CA PRO A 91 -25.09 -18.06 2.58
C PRO A 91 -25.71 -17.57 1.26
N PRO A 92 -25.03 -16.67 0.52
CA PRO A 92 -25.50 -16.21 -0.78
C PRO A 92 -25.40 -17.32 -1.83
N PRO A 93 -26.14 -17.21 -2.95
CA PRO A 93 -26.01 -18.10 -4.09
C PRO A 93 -24.56 -18.24 -4.57
N ARG A 94 -24.17 -19.47 -4.92
CA ARG A 94 -22.83 -19.77 -5.43
C ARG A 94 -22.83 -20.18 -6.89
N VAL A 95 -21.89 -19.62 -7.65
CA VAL A 95 -21.63 -19.99 -9.04
C VAL A 95 -20.35 -20.84 -9.15
N PRO A 96 -20.30 -21.78 -10.12
CA PRO A 96 -19.14 -22.64 -10.31
C PRO A 96 -17.92 -21.83 -10.73
N GLY A 97 -16.74 -22.27 -10.28
CA GLY A 97 -15.45 -21.64 -10.60
C GLY A 97 -14.80 -20.95 -9.40
N ALA A 98 -13.76 -20.18 -9.68
CA ALA A 98 -12.98 -19.49 -8.65
C ALA A 98 -12.91 -17.98 -8.92
N ALA A 99 -13.00 -17.19 -7.86
CA ALA A 99 -12.77 -15.75 -7.91
C ALA A 99 -11.54 -15.39 -7.09
N VAL A 100 -10.59 -14.71 -7.72
CA VAL A 100 -9.38 -14.21 -7.06
C VAL A 100 -9.56 -12.71 -6.82
N PHE A 101 -9.67 -12.32 -5.56
CA PHE A 101 -9.71 -10.92 -5.14
C PHE A 101 -8.31 -10.51 -4.66
N MET A 102 -7.73 -9.52 -5.33
CA MET A 102 -6.44 -8.96 -4.92
C MET A 102 -6.60 -8.13 -3.63
N THR A 103 -5.77 -8.40 -2.62
CA THR A 103 -5.79 -7.67 -1.34
C THR A 103 -4.40 -7.25 -0.88
N ASN A 104 -4.32 -6.06 -0.30
CA ASN A 104 -3.11 -5.48 0.31
C ASN A 104 -2.99 -5.78 1.81
N SER A 105 -4.04 -6.29 2.47
CA SER A 105 -4.07 -6.58 3.91
C SER A 105 -4.61 -7.99 4.17
N GLY A 106 -3.99 -8.70 5.12
CA GLY A 106 -4.25 -10.12 5.36
C GLY A 106 -5.38 -10.44 6.35
N GLU A 107 -5.88 -9.45 7.09
CA GLU A 107 -6.85 -9.66 8.18
C GLU A 107 -8.23 -9.03 7.92
N CYS A 108 -8.31 -8.02 7.04
CA CYS A 108 -9.56 -7.37 6.68
C CYS A 108 -10.16 -7.98 5.40
N THR A 109 -11.49 -7.94 5.28
CA THR A 109 -12.18 -8.27 4.03
C THR A 109 -11.88 -7.20 2.97
N PRO A 110 -11.51 -7.56 1.73
CA PRO A 110 -11.26 -6.55 0.71
C PRO A 110 -12.53 -5.78 0.34
N PRO A 111 -12.50 -4.43 0.22
CA PRO A 111 -13.69 -3.64 -0.14
C PRO A 111 -14.36 -4.12 -1.43
N ILE A 112 -13.56 -4.49 -2.44
CA ILE A 112 -14.05 -4.99 -3.74
C ILE A 112 -14.93 -6.24 -3.58
N LEU A 113 -14.59 -7.13 -2.64
CA LEU A 113 -15.40 -8.32 -2.37
C LEU A 113 -16.74 -7.93 -1.73
N LEU A 114 -16.74 -6.96 -0.83
CA LEU A 114 -17.97 -6.45 -0.21
C LEU A 114 -18.88 -5.82 -1.26
N HIS A 115 -18.34 -4.92 -2.10
CA HIS A 115 -19.10 -4.30 -3.19
C HIS A 115 -19.57 -5.32 -4.24
N HIS A 116 -18.74 -6.29 -4.59
CA HIS A 116 -19.15 -7.39 -5.47
C HIS A 116 -20.37 -8.12 -4.90
N LEU A 117 -20.35 -8.45 -3.61
CA LEU A 117 -21.46 -9.13 -2.96
C LEU A 117 -22.70 -8.23 -2.83
N GLU A 118 -22.53 -6.95 -2.53
CA GLU A 118 -23.62 -5.99 -2.41
C GLU A 118 -24.42 -5.84 -3.71
N HIS A 119 -23.72 -5.73 -4.85
CA HIS A 119 -24.35 -5.49 -6.14
C HIS A 119 -24.72 -6.76 -6.90
N ASN A 120 -23.85 -7.78 -6.91
CA ASN A 120 -24.10 -9.00 -7.67
C ASN A 120 -24.81 -10.08 -6.85
N GLN A 121 -24.79 -9.98 -5.52
CA GLN A 121 -25.46 -10.91 -4.59
C GLN A 121 -25.08 -12.39 -4.79
N VAL A 122 -23.91 -12.65 -5.35
CA VAL A 122 -23.42 -13.99 -5.71
C VAL A 122 -21.97 -14.14 -5.27
N LEU A 123 -21.57 -15.36 -4.88
CA LEU A 123 -20.18 -15.74 -4.64
C LEU A 123 -19.74 -16.87 -5.56
N HIS A 124 -18.44 -17.03 -5.78
CA HIS A 124 -17.92 -18.22 -6.44
C HIS A 124 -17.79 -19.37 -5.43
N GLU A 125 -17.75 -20.61 -5.92
CA GLU A 125 -17.48 -21.79 -5.07
C GLU A 125 -16.17 -21.63 -4.30
N LYS A 126 -15.12 -21.13 -4.97
CA LYS A 126 -13.81 -20.83 -4.38
C LYS A 126 -13.53 -19.33 -4.44
N VAL A 127 -13.34 -18.70 -3.29
CA VAL A 127 -12.99 -17.30 -3.16
C VAL A 127 -11.58 -17.20 -2.60
N LEU A 128 -10.66 -16.73 -3.41
CA LEU A 128 -9.26 -16.54 -3.06
C LEU A 128 -9.00 -15.07 -2.73
N LEU A 129 -8.52 -14.82 -1.53
CA LEU A 129 -7.99 -13.53 -1.10
C LEU A 129 -6.48 -13.56 -1.32
N LEU A 130 -6.03 -12.96 -2.43
CA LEU A 130 -4.64 -13.07 -2.88
C LEU A 130 -3.85 -11.81 -2.53
N THR A 131 -2.72 -12.00 -1.86
CA THR A 131 -1.75 -10.93 -1.58
C THR A 131 -0.43 -11.26 -2.23
N VAL A 132 0.12 -10.33 -3.03
CA VAL A 132 1.49 -10.43 -3.52
C VAL A 132 2.41 -9.66 -2.58
N GLN A 133 3.37 -10.35 -1.97
CA GLN A 133 4.34 -9.79 -1.05
C GLN A 133 5.72 -9.78 -1.70
N THR A 134 6.26 -8.58 -1.94
CA THR A 134 7.63 -8.42 -2.42
C THR A 134 8.61 -8.50 -1.25
N GLU A 135 9.49 -9.50 -1.29
CA GLU A 135 10.52 -9.76 -0.29
C GLU A 135 11.81 -9.00 -0.61
N ARG A 136 12.59 -8.66 0.43
CA ARG A 136 13.88 -7.94 0.30
C ARG A 136 15.04 -8.84 -0.18
N ILE A 137 14.73 -9.96 -0.81
CA ILE A 137 15.70 -10.90 -1.40
C ILE A 137 15.48 -10.97 -2.91
N PRO A 138 16.53 -11.21 -3.72
CA PRO A 138 16.40 -11.14 -5.17
C PRO A 138 15.51 -12.25 -5.74
N TRP A 139 15.58 -13.46 -5.18
CA TRP A 139 14.80 -14.62 -5.59
C TRP A 139 14.28 -15.39 -4.38
N VAL A 140 12.98 -15.64 -4.32
CA VAL A 140 12.34 -16.50 -3.32
C VAL A 140 12.35 -17.95 -3.83
N LYS A 141 12.65 -18.91 -2.94
CA LYS A 141 12.63 -20.35 -3.25
C LYS A 141 11.20 -20.82 -3.51
N SER A 142 10.99 -21.74 -4.45
CA SER A 142 9.65 -22.22 -4.84
C SER A 142 8.81 -22.74 -3.67
N ALA A 143 9.41 -23.43 -2.70
CA ALA A 143 8.71 -23.96 -1.52
C ALA A 143 8.18 -22.88 -0.56
N GLN A 144 8.74 -21.67 -0.59
CA GLN A 144 8.34 -20.54 0.25
C GLN A 144 7.54 -19.50 -0.54
N ARG A 145 7.34 -19.74 -1.84
CA ARG A 145 6.72 -18.77 -2.75
C ARG A 145 5.22 -18.63 -2.52
N LEU A 146 4.59 -19.65 -1.96
CA LEU A 146 3.15 -19.72 -1.79
C LEU A 146 2.81 -20.17 -0.37
N ASP A 147 1.96 -19.39 0.30
CA ASP A 147 1.35 -19.75 1.57
C ASP A 147 -0.17 -19.73 1.41
N VAL A 148 -0.83 -20.83 1.77
CA VAL A 148 -2.28 -21.00 1.58
C VAL A 148 -2.90 -21.34 2.94
N LYS A 149 -3.90 -20.54 3.33
CA LYS A 149 -4.70 -20.77 4.53
C LYS A 149 -6.16 -20.89 4.15
N ALA A 150 -6.76 -22.05 4.43
CA ALA A 150 -8.21 -22.24 4.30
C ALA A 150 -8.95 -21.66 5.52
N PHE A 151 -10.07 -21.00 5.26
CA PHE A 151 -10.98 -20.52 6.32
C PHE A 151 -12.31 -21.28 6.35
N GLY A 152 -12.49 -22.27 5.46
CA GLY A 152 -13.76 -22.96 5.25
C GLY A 152 -14.71 -22.17 4.35
N GLN A 153 -15.88 -22.74 4.04
CA GLN A 153 -16.89 -22.13 3.16
C GLN A 153 -16.33 -21.70 1.80
N GLY A 154 -15.34 -22.42 1.27
CA GLY A 154 -14.69 -22.08 0.00
C GLY A 154 -13.82 -20.81 0.03
N PHE A 155 -13.52 -20.24 1.21
CA PHE A 155 -12.62 -19.11 1.34
C PHE A 155 -11.18 -19.55 1.62
N TYR A 156 -10.26 -18.97 0.86
CA TYR A 156 -8.83 -19.22 0.97
C TYR A 156 -8.07 -17.90 1.00
N ARG A 157 -7.07 -17.78 1.86
CA ARG A 157 -6.06 -16.72 1.76
C ARG A 157 -4.81 -17.29 1.14
N VAL A 158 -4.33 -16.61 0.12
CA VAL A 158 -3.16 -17.00 -0.65
C VAL A 158 -2.16 -15.86 -0.62
N ILE A 159 -0.97 -16.12 -0.08
CA ILE A 159 0.14 -15.16 -0.07
C ILE A 159 1.18 -15.64 -1.07
N VAL A 160 1.40 -14.85 -2.12
CA VAL A 160 2.43 -15.10 -3.13
C VAL A 160 3.63 -14.23 -2.79
N ARG A 161 4.74 -14.85 -2.39
CA ARG A 161 5.98 -14.16 -2.08
C ARG A 161 6.87 -14.10 -3.32
N VAL A 162 7.32 -12.91 -3.69
CA VAL A 162 8.20 -12.70 -4.84
C VAL A 162 9.42 -11.90 -4.45
N GLY A 163 10.58 -12.25 -4.97
CA GLY A 163 11.80 -11.47 -4.78
C GLY A 163 11.79 -10.20 -5.62
N PHE A 164 12.57 -9.19 -5.23
CA PHE A 164 12.58 -7.89 -5.91
C PHE A 164 13.12 -7.93 -7.35
N LYS A 165 13.78 -9.02 -7.78
CA LYS A 165 14.19 -9.26 -9.18
C LYS A 165 13.33 -10.29 -9.91
N GLN A 166 12.29 -10.82 -9.26
CA GLN A 166 11.43 -11.85 -9.84
C GLN A 166 10.20 -11.22 -10.48
N ASN A 167 9.85 -11.67 -11.69
CA ASN A 167 8.55 -11.39 -12.27
C ASN A 167 7.48 -12.27 -11.61
N CYS A 168 6.34 -11.66 -11.30
CA CYS A 168 5.21 -12.34 -10.72
C CYS A 168 4.23 -12.73 -11.82
N ASN A 169 4.21 -14.00 -12.22
CA ASN A 169 3.13 -14.55 -13.04
C ASN A 169 2.15 -15.26 -12.09
N LEU A 170 0.98 -14.65 -11.89
CA LEU A 170 -0.03 -15.16 -10.96
C LEU A 170 -0.62 -16.52 -11.37
N PRO A 171 -1.01 -16.76 -12.64
CA PRO A 171 -1.46 -18.08 -13.08
C PRO A 171 -0.47 -19.21 -12.73
N VAL A 172 0.82 -19.00 -12.99
CA VAL A 172 1.88 -19.98 -12.67
C VAL A 172 2.08 -20.13 -11.16
N ALA A 173 1.93 -19.06 -10.38
CA ALA A 173 2.01 -19.16 -8.93
C ALA A 173 0.80 -19.94 -8.35
N LEU A 174 -0.39 -19.75 -8.92
CA LEU A 174 -1.62 -20.42 -8.50
C LEU A 174 -1.66 -21.90 -8.90
N SER A 175 -1.04 -22.30 -10.02
CA SER A 175 -0.94 -23.73 -10.35
C SER A 175 -0.10 -24.51 -9.33
N MET A 176 0.83 -23.85 -8.63
CA MET A 176 1.56 -24.46 -7.52
C MET A 176 0.68 -24.71 -6.28
N ALA A 177 -0.48 -24.04 -6.17
CA ALA A 177 -1.43 -24.21 -5.08
C ALA A 177 -2.11 -25.59 -5.09
N GLU A 178 -2.12 -26.29 -6.25
CA GLU A 178 -2.62 -27.65 -6.34
C GLU A 178 -1.88 -28.61 -5.39
N ARG A 179 -0.59 -28.35 -5.13
CA ARG A 179 0.22 -29.12 -4.18
C ARG A 179 -0.19 -28.92 -2.72
N LEU A 180 -1.00 -27.90 -2.44
CA LEU A 180 -1.50 -27.52 -1.12
C LEU A 180 -3.00 -27.81 -0.99
N ASP A 181 -3.50 -28.79 -1.76
CA ASP A 181 -4.91 -29.25 -1.78
C ASP A 181 -5.90 -28.20 -2.29
N LEU A 182 -5.41 -27.13 -2.93
CA LEU A 182 -6.24 -26.10 -3.54
C LEU A 182 -6.27 -26.28 -5.06
N HIS A 183 -7.19 -27.11 -5.54
CA HIS A 183 -7.41 -27.31 -6.97
C HIS A 183 -8.10 -26.10 -7.58
N ILE A 184 -7.49 -25.42 -8.55
CA ILE A 184 -8.08 -24.23 -9.20
C ILE A 184 -8.00 -24.43 -10.70
N ASP A 185 -9.17 -24.42 -11.34
CA ASP A 185 -9.26 -24.36 -12.79
C ASP A 185 -9.03 -22.90 -13.23
N LEU A 186 -7.82 -22.60 -13.71
CA LEU A 186 -7.45 -21.27 -14.16
C LEU A 186 -8.34 -20.78 -15.32
N ASP A 187 -8.89 -21.69 -16.13
CA ASP A 187 -9.80 -21.36 -17.23
C ASP A 187 -11.22 -21.00 -16.75
N LYS A 188 -11.53 -21.27 -15.48
CA LYS A 188 -12.78 -20.85 -14.82
C LYS A 188 -12.51 -19.87 -13.67
N THR A 189 -11.34 -19.26 -13.67
CA THR A 189 -10.94 -18.30 -12.64
C THR A 189 -11.06 -16.88 -13.16
N THR A 190 -11.77 -16.04 -12.40
CA THR A 190 -11.89 -14.61 -12.68
C THR A 190 -11.06 -13.83 -11.67
N PHE A 191 -10.22 -12.92 -12.16
CA PHE A 191 -9.40 -12.05 -11.34
C PHE A 191 -10.09 -10.72 -11.15
N TYR A 192 -10.51 -10.45 -9.91
CA TYR A 192 -11.09 -9.17 -9.51
C TYR A 192 -10.00 -8.26 -8.97
N ILE A 193 -9.82 -7.12 -9.65
CA ILE A 193 -8.85 -6.11 -9.26
C ILE A 193 -9.59 -4.82 -8.96
N GLY A 194 -9.32 -4.26 -7.79
CA GLY A 194 -9.83 -2.95 -7.45
C GLY A 194 -9.09 -1.86 -8.19
N SER A 195 -9.85 -0.91 -8.71
CA SER A 195 -9.32 0.38 -9.14
C SER A 195 -9.96 1.46 -8.30
N GLU A 196 -9.15 2.17 -7.53
CA GLU A 196 -9.60 3.32 -6.74
C GLU A 196 -9.59 4.56 -7.63
N THR A 197 -10.76 5.13 -7.89
CA THR A 197 -10.87 6.44 -8.55
C THR A 197 -10.99 7.50 -7.47
N LEU A 198 -9.96 8.31 -7.34
CA LEU A 198 -9.90 9.38 -6.33
C LEU A 198 -10.68 10.60 -6.79
N VAL A 199 -11.68 11.01 -6.02
CA VAL A 199 -12.48 12.20 -6.29
C VAL A 199 -12.22 13.25 -5.20
N PRO A 200 -11.63 14.41 -5.55
CA PRO A 200 -11.50 15.52 -4.60
C PRO A 200 -12.87 16.01 -4.15
N SER A 201 -13.09 16.16 -2.84
CA SER A 201 -14.38 16.57 -2.28
C SER A 201 -14.18 17.63 -1.20
N ASP A 202 -15.02 18.67 -1.22
CA ASP A 202 -15.06 19.68 -0.14
C ASP A 202 -15.93 19.21 1.05
N GLU A 203 -16.71 18.15 0.87
CA GLU A 203 -17.67 17.66 1.87
C GLU A 203 -16.99 16.81 2.95
N VAL A 204 -15.83 16.25 2.61
CA VAL A 204 -15.14 15.24 3.39
C VAL A 204 -13.79 15.82 3.84
N PRO A 205 -13.53 15.97 5.15
CA PRO A 205 -12.27 16.56 5.59
C PRO A 205 -11.12 15.55 5.40
N GLY A 206 -10.22 15.85 4.46
CA GLY A 206 -8.98 15.11 4.22
C GLY A 206 -7.76 16.03 4.13
N MET A 207 -7.69 16.86 3.09
CA MET A 207 -6.67 17.88 2.90
C MET A 207 -7.29 19.18 2.36
N LEU A 208 -6.47 20.19 2.07
CA LEU A 208 -6.95 21.34 1.30
C LEU A 208 -7.28 20.89 -0.13
N LEU A 209 -8.43 21.30 -0.68
CA LEU A 209 -8.95 20.87 -1.99
C LEU A 209 -7.93 20.94 -3.15
N TRP A 210 -7.10 21.98 -3.18
CA TRP A 210 -6.08 22.11 -4.23
C TRP A 210 -4.95 21.07 -4.11
N ARG A 211 -4.63 20.62 -2.89
CA ARG A 211 -3.67 19.53 -2.64
C ARG A 211 -4.26 18.19 -3.02
N GLU A 212 -5.57 18.00 -2.83
CA GLU A 212 -6.29 16.81 -3.29
C GLU A 212 -6.34 16.73 -4.80
N ARG A 213 -6.60 17.85 -5.49
CA ARG A 213 -6.51 17.91 -6.96
C ARG A 213 -5.11 17.55 -7.47
N LEU A 214 -4.06 18.07 -6.83
CA LEU A 214 -2.68 17.70 -7.15
C LEU A 214 -2.43 16.20 -6.91
N PHE A 215 -2.87 15.68 -5.77
CA PHE A 215 -2.73 14.26 -5.44
C PHE A 215 -3.48 13.36 -6.44
N ALA A 216 -4.74 13.68 -6.77
CA ALA A 216 -5.53 12.96 -7.76
C ALA A 216 -4.88 13.02 -9.15
N PHE A 217 -4.31 14.16 -9.56
CA PHE A 217 -3.54 14.26 -10.79
C PHE A 217 -2.31 13.37 -10.78
N LEU A 218 -1.50 13.41 -9.72
CA LEU A 218 -0.31 12.56 -9.58
C LEU A 218 -0.67 11.07 -9.58
N SER A 219 -1.74 10.69 -8.87
CA SER A 219 -2.20 9.29 -8.77
C SER A 219 -2.64 8.73 -10.11
N ARG A 220 -3.36 9.51 -10.93
CA ARG A 220 -3.74 9.11 -12.30
C ARG A 220 -2.55 8.89 -13.23
N ASN A 221 -1.43 9.57 -12.98
CA ASN A 221 -0.19 9.44 -13.76
C ASN A 221 0.77 8.39 -13.19
N ALA A 222 0.51 7.86 -11.99
CA ALA A 222 1.33 6.82 -11.41
C ALA A 222 1.10 5.48 -12.13
N ALA A 223 2.15 4.67 -12.23
CA ALA A 223 2.05 3.33 -12.83
C ALA A 223 1.01 2.49 -12.07
N ARG A 224 0.06 1.88 -12.81
CA ARG A 224 -0.95 1.03 -12.22
C ARG A 224 -0.32 -0.30 -11.80
N ARG A 225 -0.63 -0.74 -10.57
CA ARG A 225 -0.08 -1.99 -10.01
C ARG A 225 -0.57 -3.25 -10.75
N THR A 226 -1.63 -3.14 -11.56
CA THR A 226 -2.20 -4.20 -12.41
C THR A 226 -1.23 -4.73 -13.47
N ASP A 227 -0.32 -3.89 -13.96
CA ASP A 227 0.50 -4.22 -15.13
C ASP A 227 1.66 -5.18 -14.79
N PHE A 228 1.83 -5.52 -13.51
CA PHE A 228 2.98 -6.26 -12.98
C PHE A 228 2.75 -7.76 -12.76
N TYR A 229 1.52 -8.26 -12.93
CA TYR A 229 1.14 -9.62 -12.51
C TYR A 229 0.90 -10.63 -13.63
N ASP A 230 1.12 -10.21 -14.89
CA ASP A 230 1.01 -11.05 -16.09
C ASP A 230 -0.29 -11.87 -16.13
N ILE A 231 -1.41 -11.21 -15.79
CA ILE A 231 -2.73 -11.82 -15.74
C ILE A 231 -3.34 -11.74 -17.16
N PRO A 232 -3.91 -12.84 -17.69
CA PRO A 232 -4.59 -12.82 -18.97
C PRO A 232 -5.72 -11.77 -18.97
N SER A 233 -5.67 -10.81 -19.89
CA SER A 233 -6.59 -9.66 -19.93
C SER A 233 -8.06 -10.05 -20.08
N GLU A 234 -8.34 -11.18 -20.72
CA GLU A 234 -9.70 -11.73 -20.91
C GLU A 234 -10.36 -12.19 -19.60
N ARG A 235 -9.58 -12.38 -18.53
CA ARG A 235 -10.05 -12.90 -17.23
C ARG A 235 -9.97 -11.88 -16.10
N VAL A 236 -9.62 -10.64 -16.43
CA VAL A 236 -9.54 -9.55 -15.47
C VAL A 236 -10.84 -8.75 -15.48
N VAL A 237 -11.46 -8.66 -14.32
CA VAL A 237 -12.56 -7.73 -14.06
C VAL A 237 -12.04 -6.63 -13.14
N VAL A 238 -11.98 -5.42 -13.67
CA VAL A 238 -11.63 -4.24 -12.88
C VAL A 238 -12.90 -3.64 -12.29
N MET A 239 -13.01 -3.63 -10.97
CA MET A 239 -14.09 -2.93 -10.28
C MET A 239 -13.59 -1.59 -9.78
N GLY A 240 -14.19 -0.53 -10.32
CA GLY A 240 -13.96 0.83 -9.86
C GLY A 240 -14.73 1.10 -8.57
N ILE A 241 -14.03 1.55 -7.54
CA ILE A 241 -14.67 2.22 -6.39
C ILE A 241 -14.30 3.70 -6.44
N GLN A 242 -15.27 4.56 -6.14
CA GLN A 242 -15.02 5.98 -5.97
C GLN A 242 -14.66 6.21 -4.51
N VAL A 243 -13.50 6.83 -4.28
CA VAL A 243 -13.06 7.21 -2.93
C VAL A 243 -12.98 8.72 -2.90
N ASP A 244 -13.83 9.32 -2.07
CA ASP A 244 -13.79 10.76 -1.80
C ASP A 244 -12.61 11.05 -0.84
N LEU A 245 -11.79 12.02 -1.22
CA LEU A 245 -10.61 12.45 -0.45
C LEU A 245 -11.00 13.29 0.77
#